data_AF-A0AAW4ZQZ7-F1
#
_entry.id   AF-A0AAW4ZQZ7-F1
#
_cell.length_a   1.000
_cell.length_b   1.000
_cell.length_c   1.000
_cell.angle_alpha   90.00
_cell.angle_beta   90.00
_cell.angle_gamma   90.00
#
_symmetry.space_group_name_H-M   'P 1'
#
loop_
_entity.id
_entity.type
_entity.pdbx_description
1 polymer ?
#
loop_
_entity_poly.entity_id
_entity_poly.type
_entity_poly.pdbx_seq_one_letter_code
_entity_poly.pdbx_strand_id
1 'polypeptide(L)'
;MDCTLVEWTKDRIWYCDMPYRLAGAPIGHRMTVIRLNNNKIFIHSPIEITPTLRQQISQLGDIAYVVTPNKSHNIYLSDWWLAYPQAYFYAPPGLIHKRSDLTFDDALGNKTSLHWQGQLLQTVIRGSDTMEEIAFCDPQSKTLILGDALAWMVESTHPLTFAIAVLNGCYFKPAMPLYWRVTFRNHTQLRQSIQEILTWPFERIILSHGKVINSDAKAHFSTAFSWLMPHKLKMTTTK
;
A
#
# COMPACT_ATOMS: atom_id res chain seq x y z
N MET A 1 1.72 -21.74 -6.58
CA MET A 1 0.29 -21.51 -6.87
C MET A 1 0.25 -20.29 -7.76
N ASP A 2 -0.35 -20.39 -8.94
CA ASP A 2 -0.43 -19.25 -9.84
C ASP A 2 -1.45 -18.24 -9.34
N CYS A 3 -1.04 -16.98 -9.27
CA CYS A 3 -1.93 -15.88 -8.92
C CYS A 3 -2.76 -15.46 -10.15
N THR A 4 -4.01 -15.10 -9.94
CA THR A 4 -4.90 -14.56 -10.98
C THR A 4 -5.15 -13.08 -10.73
N LEU A 5 -4.87 -12.25 -11.74
CA LEU A 5 -5.23 -10.83 -11.69
C LEU A 5 -6.75 -10.66 -11.60
N VAL A 6 -7.19 -10.05 -10.51
CA VAL A 6 -8.58 -9.64 -10.30
C VAL A 6 -8.73 -8.20 -10.77
N GLU A 7 -9.62 -7.98 -11.74
CA GLU A 7 -9.94 -6.64 -12.23
C GLU A 7 -10.73 -5.86 -11.18
N TRP A 8 -10.11 -4.83 -10.61
CA TRP A 8 -10.70 -3.96 -9.59
C TRP A 8 -11.41 -2.75 -10.20
N THR A 9 -10.84 -2.23 -11.27
CA THR A 9 -11.43 -1.17 -12.10
C THR A 9 -11.11 -1.48 -13.53
N LYS A 10 -12.17 -1.57 -14.34
CA LYS A 10 -12.10 -1.95 -15.74
C LYS A 10 -10.95 -1.24 -16.47
N ASP A 11 -10.08 -2.03 -17.08
CA ASP A 11 -8.98 -1.55 -17.92
C ASP A 11 -7.97 -0.61 -17.22
N ARG A 12 -7.98 -0.55 -15.88
CA ARG A 12 -7.17 0.42 -15.13
C ARG A 12 -6.43 -0.15 -13.92
N ILE A 13 -7.11 -0.87 -13.04
CA ILE A 13 -6.51 -1.39 -11.81
C ILE A 13 -6.86 -2.87 -11.67
N TRP A 14 -5.84 -3.67 -11.39
CA TRP A 14 -5.95 -5.07 -11.01
C TRP A 14 -5.18 -5.29 -9.71
N TYR A 15 -5.53 -6.36 -9.00
CA TYR A 15 -4.68 -6.86 -7.92
C TYR A 15 -4.51 -8.36 -8.02
N CYS A 16 -3.46 -8.86 -7.38
CA CYS A 16 -3.11 -10.27 -7.35
C CYS A 16 -2.76 -10.66 -5.91
N ASP A 17 -3.46 -11.65 -5.37
CA ASP A 17 -3.19 -12.21 -4.05
C ASP A 17 -2.32 -13.46 -4.13
N MET A 18 -1.27 -13.50 -3.32
CA MET A 18 -0.38 -14.65 -3.19
C MET A 18 -0.35 -15.16 -1.75
N PRO A 19 -0.33 -16.47 -1.52
CA PRO A 19 -0.04 -17.03 -0.21
C PRO A 19 1.32 -16.55 0.30
N TYR A 20 1.34 -15.97 1.49
CA TYR A 20 2.56 -15.55 2.17
C TYR A 20 2.42 -15.80 3.67
N ARG A 21 3.51 -16.26 4.30
CA ARG A 21 3.56 -16.52 5.74
C ARG A 21 4.59 -15.63 6.41
N LEU A 22 4.17 -14.93 7.44
CA LEU A 22 5.04 -14.18 8.34
C LEU A 22 5.13 -14.92 9.67
N ALA A 23 6.32 -15.40 10.04
CA ALA A 23 6.54 -16.20 11.25
C ALA A 23 5.55 -17.37 11.41
N GLY A 24 5.25 -18.05 10.30
CA GLY A 24 4.30 -19.17 10.25
C GLY A 24 2.83 -18.76 10.10
N ALA A 25 2.46 -17.51 10.33
CA ALA A 25 1.09 -17.02 10.16
C ALA A 25 0.80 -16.71 8.69
N PRO A 26 -0.21 -17.34 8.05
CA PRO A 26 -0.63 -16.97 6.70
C PRO A 26 -1.29 -15.59 6.73
N ILE A 27 -0.56 -14.58 6.27
CA ILE A 27 -1.06 -13.19 6.21
C ILE A 27 -1.41 -12.76 4.77
N GLY A 28 -1.00 -13.55 3.78
CA GLY A 28 -1.15 -13.22 2.37
C GLY A 28 -0.29 -12.02 1.97
N HIS A 29 -0.15 -11.80 0.68
CA HIS A 29 0.57 -10.65 0.13
C HIS A 29 -0.11 -10.27 -1.18
N ARG A 30 -0.47 -9.00 -1.32
CA ARG A 30 -1.13 -8.46 -2.50
C ARG A 30 -0.22 -7.54 -3.29
N MET A 31 -0.16 -7.78 -4.60
CA MET A 31 0.36 -6.85 -5.59
C MET A 31 -0.79 -6.08 -6.23
N THR A 32 -0.58 -4.81 -6.52
CA THR A 32 -1.51 -3.98 -7.31
C THR A 32 -0.84 -3.59 -8.62
N VAL A 33 -1.58 -3.73 -9.72
CA VAL A 33 -1.17 -3.39 -11.08
C VAL A 33 -2.04 -2.23 -11.55
N ILE A 34 -1.41 -1.15 -12.01
CA ILE A 34 -2.09 0.06 -12.47
C ILE A 34 -1.67 0.33 -13.91
N ARG A 35 -2.63 0.46 -14.82
CA ARG A 35 -2.39 0.95 -16.17
C ARG A 35 -2.43 2.47 -16.18
N LEU A 36 -1.32 3.09 -16.58
CA LEU A 36 -1.19 4.52 -16.75
C LEU A 36 -1.83 5.00 -18.06
N ASN A 37 -2.10 6.30 -18.20
CA ASN A 37 -2.79 6.89 -19.35
C ASN A 37 -2.00 6.72 -20.66
N ASN A 38 -0.69 6.49 -20.57
CA ASN A 38 0.19 6.17 -21.69
C ASN A 38 0.32 4.66 -21.95
N ASN A 39 -0.60 3.84 -21.43
CA ASN A 39 -0.61 2.37 -21.49
C ASN A 39 0.58 1.66 -20.83
N LYS A 40 1.43 2.39 -20.08
CA LYS A 40 2.48 1.78 -19.27
C LYS A 40 1.92 1.20 -17.98
N ILE A 41 2.56 0.16 -17.49
CA ILE A 41 2.16 -0.56 -16.29
C ILE A 41 3.03 -0.13 -15.11
N PHE A 42 2.36 0.22 -14.02
CA PHE A 42 2.91 0.52 -12.72
C PHE A 42 2.59 -0.63 -11.76
N ILE A 43 3.62 -1.16 -11.11
CA ILE A 43 3.53 -2.28 -10.18
C ILE A 43 3.78 -1.77 -8.76
N HIS A 44 2.84 -2.05 -7.87
CA HIS A 44 2.94 -1.76 -6.45
C HIS A 44 2.95 -3.05 -5.62
N SER A 45 3.90 -3.16 -4.68
CA SER A 45 4.04 -4.32 -3.78
C SER A 45 4.22 -5.63 -4.56
N PRO A 46 5.30 -5.78 -5.35
CA PRO A 46 5.56 -6.97 -6.15
C PRO A 46 5.52 -8.26 -5.31
N ILE A 47 4.84 -9.28 -5.85
CA ILE A 47 4.81 -10.66 -5.35
C ILE A 47 5.77 -11.54 -6.16
N GLU A 48 5.83 -12.85 -5.90
CA GLU A 48 6.62 -13.76 -6.73
C GLU A 48 6.23 -13.66 -8.21
N ILE A 49 7.23 -13.54 -9.08
CA ILE A 49 7.03 -13.44 -10.51
C ILE A 49 7.01 -14.83 -11.16
N THR A 50 5.82 -15.36 -11.43
CA THR A 50 5.66 -16.66 -12.11
C THR A 50 5.48 -16.49 -13.63
N PRO A 51 5.74 -17.52 -14.46
CA PRO A 51 5.47 -17.47 -15.90
C PRO A 51 4.02 -17.07 -16.22
N THR A 52 3.06 -17.62 -15.46
CA THR A 52 1.63 -17.29 -15.59
C THR A 52 1.36 -15.81 -15.28
N LEU A 53 1.93 -15.28 -14.20
CA LEU A 53 1.78 -13.86 -13.85
C LEU A 53 2.40 -12.95 -14.93
N ARG A 54 3.58 -13.30 -15.44
CA ARG A 54 4.24 -12.56 -16.53
C ARG A 54 3.38 -12.51 -17.78
N GLN A 55 2.76 -13.63 -18.15
CA GLN A 55 1.84 -13.70 -19.29
C GLN A 55 0.58 -12.86 -19.07
N GLN A 56 0.02 -12.85 -17.87
CA GLN A 56 -1.14 -12.01 -17.56
C GLN A 56 -0.80 -10.51 -17.64
N ILE A 57 0.34 -10.08 -17.08
CA ILE A 57 0.74 -8.67 -17.10
C ILE A 57 1.13 -8.21 -18.51
N SER A 58 1.76 -9.06 -19.33
CA SER A 58 2.15 -8.69 -20.70
C SER A 58 0.96 -8.38 -21.60
N GLN A 59 -0.23 -8.91 -21.29
CA GLN A 59 -1.48 -8.57 -21.96
C GLN A 59 -2.01 -7.18 -21.57
N LEU A 60 -1.55 -6.63 -20.43
CA LEU A 60 -2.02 -5.33 -19.95
C LEU A 60 -1.23 -4.16 -20.52
N GLY A 61 0.07 -4.33 -20.76
CA GLY A 61 0.97 -3.31 -21.31
C GLY A 61 2.42 -3.51 -20.86
N ASP A 62 3.30 -2.58 -21.23
CA ASP A 62 4.72 -2.64 -20.84
C ASP A 62 4.91 -2.20 -19.38
N ILE A 63 5.58 -3.01 -18.58
CA ILE A 63 5.98 -2.66 -17.22
C ILE A 63 7.03 -1.57 -17.27
N ALA A 64 6.68 -0.39 -16.79
CA ALA A 64 7.55 0.78 -16.77
C ALA A 64 8.02 1.15 -15.37
N TYR A 65 7.23 0.84 -14.33
CA TYR A 65 7.52 1.26 -12.97
C TYR A 65 7.28 0.12 -11.99
N VAL A 66 8.25 -0.13 -11.12
CA VAL A 66 8.14 -1.11 -10.02
C VAL A 66 8.46 -0.42 -8.72
N VAL A 67 7.52 -0.48 -7.77
CA VAL A 67 7.64 0.16 -6.46
C VAL A 67 7.22 -0.80 -5.35
N THR A 68 7.85 -0.67 -4.19
CA THR A 68 7.35 -1.28 -2.94
C THR A 68 6.71 -0.20 -2.07
N PRO A 69 5.65 -0.51 -1.29
CA PRO A 69 5.01 0.48 -0.40
C PRO A 69 5.99 1.03 0.63
N ASN A 70 6.81 0.14 1.20
CA ASN A 70 7.76 0.42 2.26
C ASN A 70 8.95 -0.56 2.14
N LYS A 71 9.91 -0.50 3.07
CA LYS A 71 11.12 -1.36 3.03
C LYS A 71 10.90 -2.82 3.49
N SER A 72 9.69 -3.23 3.90
CA SER A 72 9.34 -4.61 4.22
C SER A 72 8.93 -5.42 2.99
N HIS A 73 8.32 -4.80 1.99
CA HIS A 73 7.75 -5.46 0.80
C HIS A 73 8.77 -5.71 -0.32
N ASN A 74 10.01 -6.08 0.01
CA ASN A 74 11.12 -6.13 -0.95
C ASN A 74 11.60 -7.56 -1.29
N ILE A 75 11.02 -8.60 -0.67
CA ILE A 75 11.49 -9.99 -0.80
C ILE A 75 11.61 -10.47 -2.25
N TYR A 76 10.67 -10.09 -3.12
CA TYR A 76 10.68 -10.50 -4.54
C TYR A 76 11.37 -9.50 -5.47
N LEU A 77 11.89 -8.39 -4.93
CA LEU A 77 12.33 -7.27 -5.77
C LEU A 77 13.51 -7.63 -6.68
N SER A 78 14.38 -8.56 -6.26
CA SER A 78 15.49 -9.06 -7.10
C SER A 78 14.98 -9.75 -8.36
N ASP A 79 13.98 -10.63 -8.22
CA ASP A 79 13.45 -11.40 -9.34
C ASP A 79 12.75 -10.48 -10.35
N TRP A 80 12.07 -9.45 -9.84
CA TRP A 80 11.49 -8.40 -10.66
C TRP A 80 12.54 -7.59 -11.42
N TRP A 81 13.62 -7.21 -10.75
CA TRP A 81 14.73 -6.48 -11.37
C TRP A 81 15.38 -7.31 -12.48
N LEU A 82 15.60 -8.61 -12.25
CA LEU A 82 16.15 -9.53 -13.25
C LEU A 82 15.19 -9.76 -14.43
N ALA A 83 13.88 -9.84 -14.16
CA ALA A 83 12.88 -10.10 -15.20
C ALA A 83 12.55 -8.88 -16.05
N TYR A 84 12.64 -7.68 -15.49
CA TYR A 84 12.32 -6.41 -16.14
C TYR A 84 13.38 -5.33 -15.87
N PRO A 85 14.64 -5.54 -16.31
CA PRO A 85 15.75 -4.62 -16.02
C PRO A 85 15.60 -3.25 -16.71
N GLN A 86 14.64 -3.10 -17.62
CA GLN A 86 14.32 -1.84 -18.30
C GLN A 86 13.21 -1.05 -17.61
N ALA A 87 12.54 -1.64 -16.61
CA ALA A 87 11.58 -0.92 -15.80
C ALA A 87 12.32 0.00 -14.83
N TYR A 88 11.70 1.11 -14.47
CA TYR A 88 12.22 2.08 -13.52
C TYR A 88 11.87 1.65 -12.10
N PHE A 89 12.88 1.39 -11.28
CA PHE A 89 12.73 0.91 -9.91
C PHE A 89 12.82 2.07 -8.92
N TYR A 90 11.70 2.30 -8.23
CA TYR A 90 11.59 3.31 -7.20
C TYR A 90 11.76 2.71 -5.81
N ALA A 91 12.62 3.31 -5.00
CA ALA A 91 12.77 2.96 -3.61
C ALA A 91 11.85 3.79 -2.70
N PRO A 92 10.99 3.20 -1.85
CA PRO A 92 10.40 3.94 -0.75
C PRO A 92 11.48 4.34 0.30
N PRO A 93 11.14 5.24 1.24
CA PRO A 93 12.06 5.71 2.27
C PRO A 93 12.82 4.58 2.97
N GLY A 94 14.14 4.68 2.98
CA GLY A 94 15.06 3.75 3.64
C GLY A 94 15.29 2.42 2.92
N LEU A 95 14.62 2.11 1.80
CA LEU A 95 14.88 0.85 1.09
C LEU A 95 16.25 0.81 0.42
N ILE A 96 16.72 1.92 -0.15
CA ILE A 96 18.05 2.00 -0.81
C ILE A 96 19.17 1.55 0.16
N HIS A 97 19.08 1.92 1.43
CA HIS A 97 20.06 1.51 2.44
C HIS A 97 19.96 0.04 2.84
N LYS A 98 18.76 -0.56 2.74
CA LYS A 98 18.51 -1.97 3.09
C LYS A 98 18.89 -2.91 1.94
N ARG A 99 18.75 -2.46 0.69
CA ARG A 99 18.97 -3.23 -0.54
C ARG A 99 20.06 -2.60 -1.39
N SER A 100 21.27 -2.53 -0.84
CA SER A 100 22.45 -2.03 -1.55
C SER A 100 22.92 -2.95 -2.68
N ASP A 101 22.36 -4.17 -2.75
CA ASP A 101 22.55 -5.14 -3.84
C ASP A 101 21.73 -4.80 -5.09
N LEU A 102 20.73 -3.91 -4.99
CA LEU A 102 19.91 -3.46 -6.11
C LEU A 102 20.24 -2.01 -6.48
N THR A 103 20.21 -1.73 -7.78
CA THR A 103 20.23 -0.35 -8.28
C THR A 103 18.80 0.15 -8.40
N PHE A 104 18.51 1.25 -7.71
CA PHE A 104 17.27 1.99 -7.83
C PHE A 104 17.50 3.22 -8.70
N ASP A 105 16.56 3.51 -9.57
CA ASP A 105 16.66 4.65 -10.47
C ASP A 105 16.35 5.97 -9.74
N ASP A 106 15.45 5.94 -8.74
CA ASP A 106 15.13 7.10 -7.89
C ASP A 106 14.44 6.69 -6.57
N ALA A 107 14.31 7.64 -5.65
CA ALA A 107 13.61 7.48 -4.38
C ALA A 107 12.22 8.14 -4.41
N LEU A 108 11.24 7.49 -3.80
CA LEU A 108 9.92 8.06 -3.59
C LEU A 108 9.92 8.97 -2.37
N GLY A 109 9.17 10.06 -2.49
CA GLY A 109 8.96 11.02 -1.42
C GLY A 109 7.54 11.54 -1.37
N ASN A 110 7.39 12.70 -0.75
CA ASN A 110 6.11 13.40 -0.59
C ASN A 110 5.60 14.05 -1.88
N LYS A 111 6.48 14.24 -2.87
CA LYS A 111 6.10 14.78 -4.17
C LYS A 111 5.80 13.62 -5.12
N THR A 112 4.71 13.76 -5.86
CA THR A 112 4.38 12.88 -6.97
C THR A 112 5.47 12.92 -8.03
N SER A 113 5.91 11.75 -8.50
CA SER A 113 6.88 11.65 -9.60
C SER A 113 6.32 12.25 -10.89
N LEU A 114 7.19 12.84 -11.72
CA LEU A 114 6.86 13.32 -13.05
C LEU A 114 6.33 12.20 -13.96
N HIS A 115 6.67 10.94 -13.68
CA HIS A 115 6.26 9.78 -14.47
C HIS A 115 4.76 9.46 -14.42
N TRP A 116 4.06 9.92 -13.38
CA TRP A 116 2.60 9.74 -13.22
C TRP A 116 1.91 10.99 -12.68
N GLN A 117 2.55 12.15 -12.80
CA GLN A 117 1.99 13.42 -12.36
C GLN A 117 0.67 13.70 -13.08
N GLY A 118 -0.32 14.19 -12.33
CA GLY A 118 -1.67 14.43 -12.84
C GLY A 118 -2.51 13.16 -13.00
N GLN A 119 -1.94 11.98 -12.77
CA GLN A 119 -2.66 10.72 -12.84
C GLN A 119 -2.72 9.98 -11.50
N LEU A 120 -1.61 9.81 -10.78
CA LEU A 120 -1.60 9.19 -9.46
C LEU A 120 -1.20 10.24 -8.42
N LEU A 121 -1.92 10.31 -7.31
CA LEU A 121 -1.53 11.06 -6.14
C LEU A 121 -0.60 10.20 -5.29
N GLN A 122 0.35 10.83 -4.62
CA GLN A 122 1.37 10.15 -3.84
C GLN A 122 1.77 11.02 -2.65
N THR A 123 1.88 10.42 -1.47
CA THR A 123 2.52 11.06 -0.31
C THR A 123 3.16 10.00 0.58
N VAL A 124 4.04 10.43 1.48
CA VAL A 124 4.63 9.54 2.49
C VAL A 124 3.77 9.61 3.75
N ILE A 125 3.42 8.46 4.33
CA ILE A 125 2.90 8.35 5.69
C ILE A 125 4.09 8.47 6.64
N ARG A 126 4.29 9.67 7.17
CA ARG A 126 5.52 10.10 7.85
C ARG A 126 5.45 10.02 9.37
N GLY A 127 6.63 10.14 9.98
CA GLY A 127 6.77 10.39 11.42
C GLY A 127 7.10 9.15 12.23
N SER A 128 7.52 8.09 11.55
CA SER A 128 8.14 6.91 12.15
C SER A 128 9.66 7.01 12.06
N ASP A 129 10.35 6.66 13.13
CA ASP A 129 11.82 6.62 13.14
C ASP A 129 12.35 5.35 12.46
N THR A 130 11.48 4.37 12.18
CA THR A 130 11.89 3.05 11.70
C THR A 130 11.24 2.64 10.40
N MET A 131 10.01 3.08 10.10
CA MET A 131 9.26 2.59 8.94
C MET A 131 8.25 3.61 8.45
N GLU A 132 8.46 4.11 7.24
CA GLU A 132 7.49 4.94 6.53
C GLU A 132 6.98 4.20 5.29
N GLU A 133 5.83 4.63 4.78
CA GLU A 133 5.20 4.05 3.60
C GLU A 133 4.77 5.13 2.62
N ILE A 134 4.86 4.81 1.34
CA ILE A 134 4.27 5.62 0.28
C ILE A 134 2.82 5.18 0.07
N ALA A 135 1.89 6.11 0.26
CA ALA A 135 0.50 5.93 -0.10
C ALA A 135 0.28 6.44 -1.53
N PHE A 136 -0.48 5.69 -2.33
CA PHE A 136 -0.90 6.12 -3.65
C PHE A 136 -2.42 6.26 -3.72
N CYS A 137 -2.92 7.18 -4.54
CA CYS A 137 -4.33 7.20 -4.91
C CYS A 137 -4.48 7.43 -6.40
N ASP A 138 -5.30 6.59 -7.01
CA ASP A 138 -5.78 6.83 -8.36
C ASP A 138 -7.13 7.57 -8.30
N PRO A 139 -7.20 8.87 -8.64
CA PRO A 139 -8.40 9.67 -8.53
C PRO A 139 -9.47 9.27 -9.56
N GLN A 140 -9.09 8.69 -10.70
CA GLN A 140 -10.07 8.26 -11.72
C GLN A 140 -10.85 7.02 -11.28
N SER A 141 -10.20 6.01 -10.72
CA SER A 141 -10.88 4.85 -10.12
C SER A 141 -11.38 5.09 -8.69
N LYS A 142 -11.01 6.23 -8.11
CA LYS A 142 -11.26 6.58 -6.70
C LYS A 142 -10.71 5.52 -5.74
N THR A 143 -9.51 5.02 -6.01
CA THR A 143 -8.89 3.93 -5.24
C THR A 143 -7.64 4.42 -4.52
N LEU A 144 -7.65 4.31 -3.19
CA LEU A 144 -6.46 4.43 -2.36
C LEU A 144 -5.72 3.08 -2.31
N ILE A 145 -4.39 3.11 -2.36
CA ILE A 145 -3.54 1.92 -2.37
C ILE A 145 -2.53 2.07 -1.23
N LEU A 146 -2.54 1.12 -0.31
CA LEU A 146 -1.71 1.08 0.90
C LEU A 146 -1.01 -0.27 1.03
N GLY A 147 0.12 -0.26 1.71
CA GLY A 147 0.88 -1.43 2.13
C GLY A 147 0.47 -1.90 3.53
N ASP A 148 1.36 -1.70 4.49
CA ASP A 148 1.25 -2.06 5.90
C ASP A 148 0.60 -0.98 6.77
N ALA A 149 0.47 0.26 6.26
CA ALA A 149 -0.11 1.36 7.03
C ALA A 149 -1.56 1.11 7.45
N LEU A 150 -2.26 0.22 6.75
CA LEU A 150 -3.59 -0.25 7.09
C LEU A 150 -3.72 -1.73 6.72
N ALA A 151 -4.22 -2.56 7.63
CA ALA A 151 -4.52 -3.96 7.38
C ALA A 151 -5.93 -4.31 7.87
N TRP A 152 -6.56 -5.28 7.21
CA TRP A 152 -7.86 -5.80 7.66
C TRP A 152 -7.99 -7.30 7.45
N MET A 153 -7.72 -8.07 8.50
CA MET A 153 -7.58 -9.53 8.44
C MET A 153 -8.86 -10.28 8.79
N VAL A 154 -10.04 -9.66 8.59
CA VAL A 154 -11.34 -10.18 9.05
C VAL A 154 -11.70 -11.55 8.46
N GLU A 155 -11.21 -11.87 7.26
CA GLU A 155 -11.51 -13.13 6.57
C GLU A 155 -10.60 -14.29 6.98
N SER A 156 -9.59 -14.05 7.82
CA SER A 156 -8.68 -15.10 8.23
C SER A 156 -9.32 -16.03 9.27
N THR A 157 -9.38 -17.32 8.94
CA THR A 157 -9.79 -18.41 9.85
C THR A 157 -8.62 -19.12 10.52
N HIS A 158 -7.38 -18.85 10.09
CA HIS A 158 -6.20 -19.49 10.67
C HIS A 158 -5.94 -18.98 12.10
N PRO A 159 -5.83 -19.85 13.12
CA PRO A 159 -5.76 -19.43 14.53
C PRO A 159 -4.65 -18.43 14.84
N LEU A 160 -3.45 -18.65 14.27
CA LEU A 160 -2.31 -17.76 14.48
C LEU A 160 -2.53 -16.37 13.88
N THR A 161 -3.05 -16.29 12.65
CA THR A 161 -3.34 -15.02 11.98
C THR A 161 -4.47 -14.28 12.68
N PHE A 162 -5.50 -15.00 13.13
CA PHE A 162 -6.57 -14.45 13.96
C PHE A 162 -6.00 -13.81 15.23
N ALA A 163 -5.19 -14.55 15.99
CA ALA A 163 -4.58 -14.05 17.22
C ALA A 163 -3.70 -12.82 16.98
N ILE A 164 -2.82 -12.85 15.98
CA ILE A 164 -1.96 -11.72 15.60
C ILE A 164 -2.80 -10.51 15.20
N ALA A 165 -3.85 -10.70 14.40
CA ALA A 165 -4.71 -9.62 13.93
C ALA A 165 -5.52 -8.99 15.06
N VAL A 166 -6.04 -9.79 16.00
CA VAL A 166 -6.74 -9.29 17.20
C VAL A 166 -5.78 -8.47 18.07
N LEU A 167 -4.59 -9.00 18.37
CA LEU A 167 -3.57 -8.31 19.18
C LEU A 167 -3.12 -6.99 18.55
N ASN A 168 -3.08 -6.93 17.22
CA ASN A 168 -2.72 -5.71 16.48
C ASN A 168 -3.91 -4.82 16.12
N GLY A 169 -5.12 -5.17 16.53
CA GLY A 169 -6.34 -4.37 16.29
C GLY A 169 -6.86 -4.38 14.86
N CYS A 170 -6.39 -5.29 14.00
CA CYS A 170 -6.66 -5.34 12.57
C CYS A 170 -7.71 -6.41 12.16
N TYR A 171 -8.32 -7.12 13.12
CA TYR A 171 -9.30 -8.17 12.81
C TYR A 171 -10.72 -7.61 12.65
N PHE A 172 -11.27 -6.99 13.70
CA PHE A 172 -12.67 -6.54 13.73
C PHE A 172 -12.94 -5.29 12.87
N LYS A 173 -11.90 -4.52 12.56
CA LYS A 173 -11.96 -3.31 11.75
C LYS A 173 -10.59 -3.08 11.08
N PRO A 174 -10.55 -2.34 9.96
CA PRO A 174 -9.28 -1.91 9.40
C PRO A 174 -8.56 -0.99 10.39
N ALA A 175 -7.27 -1.22 10.57
CA ALA A 175 -6.43 -0.42 11.46
C ALA A 175 -4.98 -0.43 11.00
N MET A 176 -4.23 0.59 11.42
CA MET A 176 -2.77 0.51 11.42
C MET A 176 -2.36 -0.51 12.49
N PRO A 177 -1.64 -1.58 12.15
CA PRO A 177 -1.22 -2.59 13.13
C PRO A 177 -0.51 -1.96 14.32
N LEU A 178 -0.81 -2.42 15.54
CA LEU A 178 -0.24 -1.84 16.76
C LEU A 178 1.29 -1.78 16.75
N TYR A 179 1.94 -2.86 16.29
CA TYR A 179 3.40 -2.93 16.18
C TYR A 179 3.98 -1.84 15.26
N TRP A 180 3.22 -1.41 14.26
CA TRP A 180 3.58 -0.33 13.34
C TRP A 180 3.27 1.03 13.96
N ARG A 181 2.08 1.17 14.55
CA ARG A 181 1.60 2.39 15.21
C ARG A 181 2.57 2.92 16.26
N VAL A 182 3.18 2.05 17.07
CA VAL A 182 4.14 2.46 18.12
C VAL A 182 5.45 3.02 17.58
N THR A 183 5.74 2.82 16.29
CA THR A 183 6.95 3.38 15.64
C THR A 183 6.78 4.85 15.28
N PHE A 184 5.55 5.34 15.13
CA PHE A 184 5.24 6.72 14.77
C PHE A 184 5.34 7.64 15.99
N ARG A 185 6.55 8.11 16.31
CA ARG A 185 6.78 9.04 17.42
C ARG A 185 6.38 10.47 17.09
N ASN A 186 6.48 10.88 15.83
CA ASN A 186 6.09 12.21 15.38
C ASN A 186 4.64 12.22 14.88
N HIS A 187 3.69 12.31 15.82
CA HIS A 187 2.26 12.37 15.50
C HIS A 187 1.86 13.60 14.68
N THR A 188 2.64 14.68 14.69
CA THR A 188 2.35 15.87 13.87
C THR A 188 2.55 15.57 12.39
N GLN A 189 3.68 14.96 12.03
CA GLN A 189 3.94 14.55 10.65
C GLN A 189 2.96 13.47 10.19
N LEU A 190 2.69 12.48 11.04
CA LEU A 190 1.70 11.45 10.72
C LEU A 190 0.32 12.07 10.46
N ARG A 191 -0.13 12.99 11.34
CA ARG A 191 -1.42 13.68 11.17
C ARG A 191 -1.47 14.47 9.87
N GLN A 192 -0.40 15.19 9.50
CA GLN A 192 -0.34 15.94 8.24
C GLN A 192 -0.53 15.01 7.03
N SER A 193 0.19 13.88 6.98
CA SER A 193 0.06 12.91 5.90
C SER A 193 -1.36 12.31 5.83
N ILE A 194 -1.96 11.95 6.98
CA ILE A 194 -3.33 11.43 7.02
C ILE A 194 -4.35 12.49 6.59
N GLN A 195 -4.19 13.74 7.00
CA GLN A 195 -5.05 14.85 6.58
C GLN A 195 -4.96 15.10 5.08
N GLU A 196 -3.75 15.07 4.50
CA GLU A 196 -3.54 15.16 3.06
C GLU A 196 -4.27 14.02 2.33
N ILE A 197 -4.06 12.76 2.73
CA ILE A 197 -4.73 11.60 2.13
C ILE A 197 -6.25 11.75 2.23
N LEU A 198 -6.77 12.25 3.35
CA LEU A 198 -8.20 12.51 3.54
C LEU A 198 -8.77 13.56 2.56
N THR A 199 -7.96 14.40 1.92
CA THR A 199 -8.42 15.31 0.86
C THR A 199 -8.57 14.64 -0.51
N TRP A 200 -7.91 13.51 -0.74
CA TRP A 200 -7.92 12.83 -2.04
C TRP A 200 -9.28 12.20 -2.38
N PRO A 201 -9.67 12.05 -3.65
CA PRO A 201 -11.03 11.64 -4.03
C PRO A 201 -11.23 10.11 -4.02
N PHE A 202 -10.77 9.40 -2.99
CA PHE A 202 -10.95 7.95 -2.89
C PHE A 202 -12.28 7.54 -2.24
N GLU A 203 -12.88 6.48 -2.76
CA GLU A 203 -14.11 5.83 -2.25
C GLU A 203 -13.87 4.35 -1.89
N ARG A 204 -12.72 3.81 -2.28
CA ARG A 204 -12.32 2.41 -2.07
C ARG A 204 -10.83 2.32 -1.71
N ILE A 205 -10.39 1.21 -1.09
CA ILE A 205 -9.01 0.99 -0.66
C ILE A 205 -8.54 -0.43 -1.02
N ILE A 206 -7.37 -0.54 -1.64
CA ILE A 206 -6.62 -1.78 -1.78
C ILE A 206 -5.49 -1.79 -0.73
N LEU A 207 -5.39 -2.90 0.00
CA LEU A 207 -4.36 -3.13 1.03
C LEU A 207 -3.43 -4.26 0.60
N SER A 208 -2.16 -4.21 0.96
CA SER A 208 -1.24 -5.33 0.71
C SER A 208 -1.55 -6.58 1.54
N HIS A 209 -2.31 -6.45 2.63
CA HIS A 209 -2.70 -7.55 3.52
C HIS A 209 -4.19 -7.53 3.87
N GLY A 210 -4.84 -8.68 3.74
CA GLY A 210 -6.23 -8.88 4.12
C GLY A 210 -7.26 -8.36 3.11
N LYS A 211 -8.42 -7.95 3.60
CA LYS A 211 -9.60 -7.61 2.82
C LYS A 211 -9.49 -6.23 2.16
N VAL A 212 -9.87 -6.15 0.88
CA VAL A 212 -10.05 -4.87 0.17
C VAL A 212 -11.32 -4.15 0.65
N ILE A 213 -11.30 -2.82 0.66
CA ILE A 213 -12.41 -1.98 1.11
C ILE A 213 -13.09 -1.39 -0.13
N ASN A 214 -14.31 -1.83 -0.45
CA ASN A 214 -15.02 -1.45 -1.67
C ASN A 214 -16.08 -0.34 -1.49
N SER A 215 -16.33 0.08 -0.26
CA SER A 215 -17.32 1.09 0.12
C SER A 215 -16.91 1.72 1.45
N ASP A 216 -17.46 2.91 1.76
CA ASP A 216 -17.20 3.65 3.00
C ASP A 216 -15.71 3.85 3.35
N ALA A 217 -14.85 3.89 2.34
CA ALA A 217 -13.40 3.93 2.51
C ALA A 217 -12.94 5.12 3.38
N LYS A 218 -13.53 6.30 3.16
CA LYS A 218 -13.21 7.50 3.96
C LYS A 218 -13.55 7.32 5.43
N ALA A 219 -14.69 6.68 5.74
CA ALA A 219 -15.10 6.43 7.11
C ALA A 219 -14.19 5.39 7.78
N HIS A 220 -13.87 4.30 7.08
CA HIS A 220 -12.92 3.30 7.56
C HIS A 220 -11.54 3.89 7.81
N PHE A 221 -10.99 4.63 6.85
CA PHE A 221 -9.68 5.28 6.96
C PHE A 221 -9.67 6.31 8.10
N SER A 222 -10.67 7.19 8.17
CA SER A 222 -10.78 8.18 9.25
C SER A 222 -10.86 7.52 10.63
N THR A 223 -11.65 6.44 10.76
CA THR A 223 -11.78 5.68 12.01
C THR A 223 -10.45 5.04 12.42
N ALA A 224 -9.72 4.44 11.46
CA ALA A 224 -8.43 3.80 11.71
C ALA A 224 -7.37 4.78 12.26
N PHE A 225 -7.48 6.06 11.90
CA PHE A 225 -6.56 7.13 12.31
C PHE A 225 -7.17 8.11 13.34
N SER A 226 -8.37 7.86 13.86
CA SER A 226 -9.09 8.74 14.78
C SER A 226 -8.29 9.07 16.06
N TRP A 227 -7.42 8.15 16.48
CA TRP A 227 -6.54 8.32 17.63
C TRP A 227 -5.46 9.41 17.47
N LEU A 228 -5.25 9.92 16.25
CA LEU A 228 -4.36 11.05 15.98
C LEU A 228 -5.06 12.40 16.10
N MET A 229 -6.39 12.42 15.98
CA MET A 229 -7.14 13.67 15.95
C MET A 229 -7.36 14.13 17.38
N PRO A 230 -7.01 15.39 17.74
CA PRO A 230 -7.32 15.90 19.06
C PRO A 230 -8.83 15.77 19.29
N HIS A 231 -9.23 15.23 20.45
CA HIS A 231 -10.63 15.27 20.86
C HIS A 231 -11.13 16.71 20.72
N LYS A 232 -12.27 16.89 20.04
CA LYS A 232 -12.92 18.18 19.86
C LYS A 232 -12.85 18.95 21.18
N LEU A 233 -12.23 20.13 21.17
CA LEU A 233 -12.44 21.14 22.21
C LEU A 233 -13.96 21.23 22.41
N LYS A 234 -14.42 20.98 23.64
CA LYS A 234 -15.81 21.24 24.02
C LYS A 234 -16.09 22.70 23.69
N MET A 235 -16.85 22.93 22.62
CA MET A 235 -17.47 24.23 22.37
C MET A 235 -18.34 24.51 23.59
N THR A 236 -17.84 25.37 24.46
CA THR A 236 -18.61 25.92 25.56
C THR A 236 -19.64 26.81 24.89
N THR A 237 -20.87 26.34 24.80
CA THR A 237 -22.02 27.20 24.54
C THR A 237 -22.12 28.16 25.70
N THR A 238 -21.59 29.37 25.50
CA THR A 238 -21.91 30.51 26.34
C THR A 238 -23.38 30.83 26.07
N LYS A 239 -24.19 30.79 27.14
CA LYS A 239 -25.57 31.28 27.17
C LYS A 239 -25.60 32.79 27.01
#